data_AF-A0A6J7ZYH2-F1
#
_entry.id   AF-A0A6J7ZYH2-F1
#
_cell.length_a   1.000
_cell.length_b   1.000
_cell.length_c   1.000
_cell.angle_alpha   90.00
_cell.angle_beta   90.00
_cell.angle_gamma   90.00
#
_symmetry.space_group_name_H-M   'P 1'
#
loop_
_entity.id
_entity.type
_entity.pdbx_description
1 polymer ?
#
loop_
_entity_poly.entity_id
_entity_poly.type
_entity_poly.pdbx_seq_one_letter_code
_entity_poly.pdbx_strand_id
1 'polypeptide(L)'
;MNTPVITQQHTDGRSYSQVTHQTPSRQTSGRPNKRPRAGSSSTDNSASFKSTYQEHPDSGNIPQNTNENDEKIKKWNWDLVNDFKNNISQERKDMIFESLNQISSDNIDQLKVDTIFEDVCYIMIDSARNTFGIFKLKKRKKVKPVDKPWFDEECRFARQNYRKLKRNISTKSSVQQKQNLRLTVKTYKKILNKKI
;
A
#
# COMPACT_ATOMS: atom_id res chain seq x y z
N MET A 1 -19.58 -17.68 97.03
CA MET A 1 -20.17 -17.43 95.70
C MET A 1 -19.02 -17.29 94.74
N ASN A 2 -18.82 -18.28 93.86
CA ASN A 2 -17.66 -18.39 92.97
C ASN A 2 -18.01 -17.82 91.60
N THR A 3 -17.19 -16.89 91.09
CA THR A 3 -17.27 -16.39 89.72
C THR A 3 -16.29 -17.16 88.83
N PRO A 4 -16.71 -17.66 87.65
CA PRO A 4 -15.85 -18.43 86.77
C PRO A 4 -14.99 -17.54 85.86
N VAL A 5 -13.77 -18.02 85.63
CA VAL A 5 -12.77 -17.49 84.69
C VAL A 5 -13.13 -17.96 83.27
N ILE A 6 -13.23 -17.02 82.33
CA ILE A 6 -13.48 -17.31 80.90
C ILE A 6 -12.17 -17.16 80.14
N THR A 7 -11.68 -18.29 79.62
CA THR A 7 -10.51 -18.38 78.74
C THR A 7 -10.95 -18.10 77.30
N GLN A 8 -10.34 -17.10 76.64
CA GLN A 8 -10.51 -16.86 75.21
C GLN A 8 -9.59 -17.77 74.40
N GLN A 9 -10.15 -18.52 73.45
CA GLN A 9 -9.41 -19.16 72.37
C GLN A 9 -9.50 -18.28 71.12
N HIS A 10 -8.34 -17.84 70.62
CA HIS A 10 -8.22 -17.22 69.30
C HIS A 10 -8.19 -18.33 68.24
N THR A 11 -9.17 -18.32 67.33
CA THR A 11 -9.12 -19.05 66.07
C THR A 11 -8.95 -18.04 64.94
N ASP A 12 -7.84 -18.17 64.21
CA ASP A 12 -7.51 -17.33 63.05
C ASP A 12 -8.44 -17.65 61.88
N GLY A 13 -9.56 -16.92 61.82
CA GLY A 13 -10.48 -16.90 60.69
C GLY A 13 -9.91 -16.11 59.52
N ARG A 14 -9.06 -16.75 58.71
CA ARG A 14 -8.59 -16.21 57.43
C ARG A 14 -9.74 -16.24 56.41
N SER A 15 -10.52 -15.16 56.36
CA SER A 15 -11.60 -14.96 55.39
C SER A 15 -11.01 -14.71 54.00
N TYR A 16 -11.17 -15.66 53.08
CA TYR A 16 -10.84 -15.48 51.66
C TYR A 16 -12.03 -14.85 50.94
N SER A 17 -11.94 -13.55 50.66
CA SER A 17 -12.85 -12.88 49.73
C SER A 17 -12.54 -13.34 48.30
N GLN A 18 -13.44 -14.11 47.70
CA GLN A 18 -13.38 -14.44 46.28
C GLN A 18 -13.67 -13.18 45.46
N VAL A 19 -12.62 -12.55 44.91
CA VAL A 19 -12.76 -11.47 43.92
C VAL A 19 -13.08 -12.11 42.58
N THR A 20 -14.35 -12.11 42.20
CA THR A 20 -14.78 -12.45 40.84
C THR A 20 -14.55 -11.25 39.94
N HIS A 21 -13.51 -11.31 39.11
CA HIS A 21 -13.35 -10.36 38.02
C HIS A 21 -14.43 -10.64 36.96
N GLN A 22 -15.52 -9.86 36.98
CA GLN A 22 -16.41 -9.75 35.83
C GLN A 22 -15.62 -9.13 34.68
N THR A 23 -15.37 -9.95 33.66
CA THR A 23 -14.77 -9.49 32.42
C THR A 23 -15.84 -8.69 31.67
N PRO A 24 -15.61 -7.41 31.31
CA PRO A 24 -16.59 -6.65 30.56
C PRO A 24 -16.83 -7.31 29.20
N SER A 25 -18.10 -7.64 28.95
CA SER A 25 -18.57 -8.16 27.67
C SER A 25 -18.26 -7.13 26.58
N ARG A 26 -17.31 -7.47 25.72
CA ARG A 26 -16.90 -6.66 24.58
C ARG A 26 -18.05 -6.64 23.57
N GLN A 27 -18.86 -5.59 23.60
CA GLN A 27 -19.79 -5.25 22.53
C GLN A 27 -19.00 -5.06 21.23
N THR A 28 -19.02 -6.06 20.36
CA THR A 28 -18.53 -5.93 19.00
C THR A 28 -19.57 -5.15 18.21
N SER A 29 -19.33 -3.84 18.10
CA SER A 29 -20.02 -2.96 17.14
C SER A 29 -20.02 -3.61 15.77
N GLY A 30 -21.20 -3.63 15.15
CA GLY A 30 -21.52 -4.28 13.89
C GLY A 30 -20.47 -4.07 12.80
N ARG A 31 -20.03 -5.20 12.23
CA ARG A 31 -19.28 -5.22 10.98
C ARG A 31 -20.27 -4.90 9.84
N PRO A 32 -20.02 -3.89 9.00
CA PRO A 32 -20.89 -3.60 7.88
C PRO A 32 -20.91 -4.74 6.85
N ASN A 33 -22.10 -4.94 6.30
CA ASN A 33 -22.51 -5.93 5.31
C ASN A 33 -21.41 -6.37 4.34
N LYS A 34 -21.16 -7.69 4.31
CA LYS A 34 -20.53 -8.36 3.17
C LYS A 34 -21.48 -8.20 1.97
N ARG A 35 -21.01 -7.48 0.95
CA ARG A 35 -21.68 -7.41 -0.36
C ARG A 35 -21.83 -8.81 -0.97
N PRO A 36 -22.94 -9.10 -1.66
CA PRO A 36 -23.05 -10.32 -2.45
C PRO A 36 -22.04 -10.27 -3.61
N ARG A 37 -21.29 -11.37 -3.75
CA ARG A 37 -20.36 -11.62 -4.85
C ARG A 37 -21.22 -12.07 -6.04
N ALA A 38 -21.29 -11.25 -7.07
CA ALA A 38 -21.95 -11.61 -8.33
C ALA A 38 -21.35 -12.93 -8.84
N GLY A 39 -22.22 -13.91 -9.06
CA GLY A 39 -21.88 -15.18 -9.69
C GLY A 39 -21.40 -14.92 -11.11
N SER A 40 -20.18 -15.36 -11.41
CA SER A 40 -19.67 -15.46 -12.77
C SER A 40 -20.07 -16.86 -13.24
N SER A 41 -21.03 -16.92 -14.15
CA SER A 41 -21.34 -18.12 -14.92
C SER A 41 -20.11 -18.49 -15.76
N SER A 42 -19.63 -19.72 -15.57
CA SER A 42 -18.73 -20.39 -16.50
C SER A 42 -19.43 -20.50 -17.85
N THR A 43 -18.86 -19.85 -18.86
CA THR A 43 -18.95 -20.31 -20.23
C THR A 43 -17.53 -20.61 -20.68
N ASP A 44 -17.26 -21.90 -20.83
CA ASP A 44 -16.06 -22.42 -21.48
C ASP A 44 -16.04 -21.93 -22.93
N ASN A 45 -15.03 -21.14 -23.27
CA ASN A 45 -14.64 -20.90 -24.65
C ASN A 45 -13.13 -21.11 -24.75
N SER A 46 -12.76 -22.34 -25.07
CA SER A 46 -11.43 -22.76 -25.48
C SER A 46 -11.13 -22.24 -26.88
N ALA A 47 -10.72 -20.97 -26.98
CA ALA A 47 -10.10 -20.43 -28.19
C ALA A 47 -8.64 -20.07 -27.89
N SER A 48 -7.74 -20.90 -28.41
CA SER A 48 -6.28 -20.74 -28.39
C SER A 48 -5.88 -19.53 -29.22
N PHE A 49 -5.80 -18.35 -28.58
CA PHE A 49 -5.21 -17.15 -29.17
C PHE A 49 -3.72 -17.09 -28.79
N LYS A 50 -2.85 -17.55 -29.70
CA LYS A 50 -1.42 -17.27 -29.64
C LYS A 50 -1.20 -15.79 -29.94
N SER A 51 -1.13 -14.98 -28.89
CA SER A 51 -0.72 -13.59 -28.98
C SER A 51 0.80 -13.52 -28.92
N THR A 52 1.43 -13.51 -30.09
CA THR A 52 2.85 -13.17 -30.27
C THR A 52 2.97 -11.66 -30.17
N TYR A 53 3.22 -11.13 -28.98
CA TYR A 53 3.70 -9.75 -28.85
C TYR A 53 5.20 -9.76 -29.14
N GLN A 54 5.56 -9.26 -30.33
CA GLN A 54 6.91 -8.76 -30.59
C GLN A 54 7.14 -7.53 -29.70
N GLU A 55 8.12 -7.61 -28.81
CA GLU A 55 8.64 -6.46 -28.09
C GLU A 55 9.29 -5.52 -29.11
N HIS A 56 8.63 -4.39 -29.39
CA HIS A 56 9.26 -3.28 -30.10
C HIS A 56 10.21 -2.53 -29.14
N PRO A 57 11.51 -2.40 -29.47
CA PRO A 57 12.44 -1.60 -28.70
C PRO A 57 12.37 -0.15 -29.20
N ASP A 58 11.33 0.57 -28.83
CA ASP A 58 11.30 2.03 -29.01
C ASP A 58 10.47 2.68 -27.91
N SER A 59 10.97 2.59 -26.67
CA SER A 59 10.56 3.54 -25.63
C SER A 59 11.29 4.84 -25.92
N GLY A 60 10.66 5.70 -26.73
CA GLY A 60 11.09 7.06 -26.98
C GLY A 60 11.52 7.72 -25.67
N ASN A 61 12.72 8.28 -25.69
CA ASN A 61 13.25 9.16 -24.66
C ASN A 61 12.25 10.31 -24.48
N ILE A 62 11.37 10.20 -23.48
CA ILE A 62 10.75 11.36 -22.86
C ILE A 62 11.93 12.21 -22.38
N PRO A 63 12.09 13.47 -22.83
CA PRO A 63 13.18 14.30 -22.38
C PRO A 63 13.07 14.43 -20.87
N GLN A 64 13.96 13.74 -20.16
CA GLN A 64 14.16 13.96 -18.74
C GLN A 64 14.71 15.38 -18.65
N ASN A 65 13.81 16.32 -18.38
CA ASN A 65 14.16 17.66 -17.97
C ASN A 65 15.00 17.51 -16.68
N THR A 66 16.31 17.53 -16.90
CA THR A 66 17.33 17.44 -15.89
C THR A 66 17.50 18.86 -15.38
N ASN A 67 16.69 19.24 -14.40
CA ASN A 67 17.11 20.09 -13.28
C ASN A 67 16.03 20.22 -12.19
N GLU A 68 16.48 19.95 -10.97
CA GLU A 68 16.13 20.61 -9.71
C GLU A 68 14.73 20.46 -9.10
N ASN A 69 14.73 19.75 -7.98
CA ASN A 69 13.63 19.40 -7.06
C ASN A 69 12.84 18.16 -7.49
N ASP A 70 13.14 17.03 -6.85
CA ASP A 70 12.34 15.79 -6.91
C ASP A 70 10.95 16.00 -6.26
N GLU A 71 10.19 16.99 -6.71
CA GLU A 71 8.86 17.31 -6.24
C GLU A 71 7.86 16.45 -6.98
N LYS A 72 7.01 15.77 -6.22
CA LYS A 72 5.86 15.03 -6.75
C LYS A 72 4.58 15.54 -6.12
N ILE A 73 3.53 15.55 -6.91
CA ILE A 73 2.18 15.85 -6.42
C ILE A 73 1.76 14.72 -5.49
N LYS A 74 1.09 15.06 -4.39
CA LYS A 74 0.52 14.03 -3.49
C LYS A 74 -0.52 13.19 -4.24
N LYS A 75 -0.81 12.01 -3.70
CA LYS A 75 -1.80 11.11 -4.30
C LYS A 75 -3.18 11.77 -4.32
N TRP A 76 -3.97 11.39 -5.32
CA TRP A 76 -5.37 11.77 -5.45
C TRP A 76 -6.15 11.56 -4.15
N ASN A 77 -6.90 12.58 -3.75
CA ASN A 77 -7.82 12.52 -2.62
C ASN A 77 -9.24 12.84 -3.11
N TRP A 78 -10.18 11.91 -2.90
CA TRP A 78 -11.57 12.05 -3.29
C TRP A 78 -12.29 13.18 -2.53
N ASP A 79 -11.83 13.54 -1.34
CA ASP A 79 -12.45 14.60 -0.54
C ASP A 79 -12.16 16.00 -1.11
N LEU A 80 -11.10 16.15 -1.92
CA LEU A 80 -10.64 17.43 -2.47
C LEU A 80 -11.04 17.63 -3.95
N VAL A 81 -11.98 16.85 -4.46
CA VAL A 81 -12.36 16.87 -5.88
C VAL A 81 -12.96 18.21 -6.29
N ASN A 82 -13.78 18.81 -5.43
CA ASN A 82 -14.39 20.12 -5.73
C ASN A 82 -13.33 21.23 -5.70
N ASP A 83 -12.41 21.19 -4.74
CA ASP A 83 -11.30 22.14 -4.68
C ASP A 83 -10.39 22.02 -5.92
N PHE A 84 -10.15 20.80 -6.40
CA PHE A 84 -9.43 20.58 -7.66
C PHE A 84 -10.13 21.25 -8.84
N LYS A 85 -11.44 21.05 -8.99
CA LYS A 85 -12.22 21.66 -10.08
C LYS A 85 -12.21 23.19 -10.00
N ASN A 86 -12.32 23.74 -8.80
CA ASN A 86 -12.33 25.18 -8.56
C ASN A 86 -10.95 25.82 -8.81
N ASN A 87 -9.87 25.07 -8.60
CA ASN A 87 -8.50 25.52 -8.88
C ASN A 87 -8.11 25.42 -10.35
N ILE A 88 -8.99 24.98 -11.25
CA ILE A 88 -8.74 25.00 -12.70
C ILE A 88 -8.93 26.43 -13.22
N SER A 89 -7.82 27.14 -13.42
CA SER A 89 -7.78 28.52 -13.90
C SER A 89 -8.68 28.71 -15.12
N GLN A 90 -9.70 29.56 -14.97
CA GLN A 90 -10.62 29.88 -16.05
C GLN A 90 -9.92 30.68 -17.15
N GLU A 91 -9.11 31.66 -16.78
CA GLU A 91 -8.30 32.46 -17.69
C GLU A 91 -7.45 31.58 -18.62
N ARG A 92 -6.79 30.55 -18.09
CA ARG A 92 -5.98 29.64 -18.91
C ARG A 92 -6.82 28.76 -19.83
N LYS A 93 -8.01 28.34 -19.41
CA LYS A 93 -8.94 27.66 -20.33
C LYS A 93 -9.31 28.56 -21.49
N ASP A 94 -9.63 29.82 -21.20
CA ASP A 94 -10.07 30.78 -22.20
C ASP A 94 -8.95 31.03 -23.22
N MET A 95 -7.70 31.14 -22.77
CA MET A 95 -6.52 31.22 -23.66
C MET A 95 -6.35 30.00 -24.57
N ILE A 96 -6.56 28.78 -24.05
CA ILE A 96 -6.52 27.56 -24.88
C ILE A 96 -7.65 27.54 -25.90
N PHE A 97 -8.86 27.93 -25.50
CA PHE A 97 -10.01 28.02 -26.42
C PHE A 97 -9.77 29.04 -27.53
N GLU A 98 -9.20 30.20 -27.20
CA GLU A 98 -8.84 31.21 -28.18
C GLU A 98 -7.76 30.69 -29.14
N SER A 99 -6.74 30.02 -28.62
CA SER A 99 -5.69 29.38 -29.42
C SER A 99 -6.26 28.33 -30.38
N LEU A 100 -7.22 27.52 -29.91
CA LEU A 100 -7.92 26.54 -30.75
C LEU A 100 -8.74 27.22 -31.86
N ASN A 101 -9.44 28.31 -31.55
CA ASN A 101 -10.25 29.04 -32.53
C ASN A 101 -9.41 29.76 -33.60
N GLN A 102 -8.17 30.11 -33.27
CA GLN A 102 -7.22 30.72 -34.21
C GLN A 102 -6.60 29.70 -35.17
N ILE A 103 -6.68 28.40 -34.87
CA ILE A 103 -6.20 27.35 -35.77
C ILE A 103 -7.25 27.13 -36.87
N SER A 104 -6.95 27.64 -38.06
CA SER A 104 -7.73 27.33 -39.27
C SER A 104 -7.61 25.84 -39.63
N SER A 105 -8.72 25.22 -40.03
CA SER A 105 -8.79 23.81 -40.44
C SER A 105 -7.78 23.41 -41.52
N ASP A 106 -7.35 24.36 -42.34
CA ASP A 106 -6.42 24.13 -43.46
C ASP A 106 -4.93 24.14 -43.04
N ASN A 107 -4.61 24.46 -41.78
CA ASN A 107 -3.23 24.64 -41.31
C ASN A 107 -3.02 24.05 -39.90
N ILE A 108 -3.51 22.82 -39.70
CA ILE A 108 -3.26 22.03 -38.50
C ILE A 108 -1.89 21.36 -38.64
N ASP A 109 -0.96 21.79 -37.80
CA ASP A 109 0.38 21.21 -37.67
C ASP A 109 0.47 20.43 -36.35
N GLN A 110 1.24 19.36 -36.34
CA GLN A 110 1.48 18.53 -35.16
C GLN A 110 2.04 19.37 -34.00
N LEU A 111 2.94 20.31 -34.29
CA LEU A 111 3.52 21.19 -33.26
C LEU A 111 2.46 22.02 -32.53
N LYS A 112 1.42 22.46 -33.24
CA LYS A 112 0.32 23.24 -32.63
C LYS A 112 -0.54 22.36 -31.73
N VAL A 113 -0.80 21.13 -32.15
CA VAL A 113 -1.54 20.14 -31.35
C VAL A 113 -0.76 19.79 -30.09
N ASP A 114 0.55 19.54 -30.21
CA ASP A 114 1.43 19.24 -29.09
C ASP A 114 1.48 20.40 -28.08
N THR A 115 1.58 21.65 -28.57
CA THR A 115 1.55 22.85 -27.73
C THR A 115 0.25 22.95 -26.92
N ILE A 116 -0.90 22.80 -27.59
CA ILE A 116 -2.20 22.84 -26.90
C ILE A 116 -2.32 21.72 -25.87
N PHE A 117 -1.83 20.52 -26.22
CA PHE A 117 -1.83 19.39 -25.31
C PHE A 117 -0.95 19.64 -24.07
N GLU A 118 0.22 20.23 -24.24
CA GLU A 118 1.11 20.64 -23.16
C GLU A 118 0.44 21.68 -22.25
N ASP A 119 -0.26 22.67 -22.81
CA ASP A 119 -1.00 23.67 -22.05
C ASP A 119 -2.12 23.05 -21.22
N VAL A 120 -2.88 22.11 -21.80
CA VAL A 120 -3.93 21.36 -21.07
C VAL A 120 -3.29 20.56 -19.92
N CYS A 121 -2.19 19.86 -20.19
CA CYS A 121 -1.48 19.11 -19.16
C CYS A 121 -0.99 20.02 -18.05
N TYR A 122 -0.43 21.18 -18.40
CA TYR A 122 0.09 22.15 -17.47
C TYR A 122 -1.01 22.69 -16.55
N ILE A 123 -2.17 23.07 -17.08
CA ILE A 123 -3.33 23.48 -16.27
C ILE A 123 -3.71 22.38 -15.27
N MET A 124 -3.81 21.13 -15.74
CA MET A 124 -4.22 20.01 -14.88
C MET A 124 -3.19 19.73 -13.78
N ILE A 125 -1.90 19.79 -14.11
CA ILE A 125 -0.78 19.60 -13.17
C ILE A 125 -0.76 20.74 -12.15
N ASP A 126 -0.93 21.99 -12.58
CA ASP A 126 -0.89 23.16 -11.71
C ASP A 126 -2.05 23.18 -10.72
N SER A 127 -3.29 22.92 -11.19
CA SER A 127 -4.44 22.74 -10.32
C SER A 127 -4.22 21.60 -9.32
N ALA A 128 -3.62 20.49 -9.75
CA ALA A 128 -3.31 19.37 -8.88
C ALA A 128 -2.25 19.72 -7.82
N ARG A 129 -1.24 20.52 -8.18
CA ARG A 129 -0.24 21.06 -7.24
C ARG A 129 -0.89 21.94 -6.19
N ASN A 130 -1.78 22.84 -6.59
CA ASN A 130 -2.47 23.75 -5.69
C ASN A 130 -3.43 23.03 -4.75
N THR A 131 -4.16 22.02 -5.24
CA THR A 131 -5.14 21.30 -4.42
C THR A 131 -4.51 20.22 -3.52
N PHE A 132 -3.70 19.33 -4.09
CA PHE A 132 -3.17 18.18 -3.34
C PHE A 132 -1.86 18.52 -2.64
N GLY A 133 -1.18 19.57 -3.07
CA GLY A 133 0.15 19.93 -2.62
C GLY A 133 1.25 19.06 -3.22
N ILE A 134 2.48 19.49 -3.02
CA ILE A 134 3.70 18.83 -3.46
C ILE A 134 4.45 18.21 -2.27
N PHE A 135 5.22 17.15 -2.54
CA PHE A 135 6.18 16.59 -1.59
C PHE A 135 7.52 16.38 -2.26
N LYS A 136 8.60 16.70 -1.53
CA LYS A 136 9.97 16.46 -1.97
C LYS A 136 10.33 15.00 -1.69
N LEU A 137 10.79 14.27 -2.69
CA LEU A 137 11.38 12.97 -2.46
C LEU A 137 12.70 13.17 -1.74
N LYS A 138 12.73 12.78 -0.47
CA LYS A 138 13.99 12.61 0.22
C LYS A 138 14.74 11.49 -0.51
N LYS A 139 15.86 11.83 -1.15
CA LYS A 139 16.82 10.84 -1.65
C LYS A 139 17.16 9.94 -0.47
N ARG A 140 16.68 8.70 -0.50
CA ARG A 140 17.01 7.73 0.55
C ARG A 140 18.53 7.56 0.50
N LYS A 141 19.22 7.92 1.59
CA LYS A 141 20.65 7.61 1.72
C LYS A 141 20.77 6.12 1.44
N LYS A 142 21.44 5.75 0.35
CA LYS A 142 21.73 4.35 0.05
C LYS A 142 22.61 3.87 1.20
N VAL A 143 22.01 3.15 2.14
CA VAL A 143 22.78 2.49 3.20
C VAL A 143 23.71 1.54 2.45
N LYS A 144 25.01 1.80 2.52
CA LYS A 144 26.00 0.89 1.94
C LYS A 144 25.72 -0.50 2.51
N PRO A 145 25.60 -1.54 1.68
CA PRO A 145 25.40 -2.88 2.20
C PRO A 145 26.57 -3.16 3.15
N VAL A 146 26.25 -3.39 4.43
CA VAL A 146 27.25 -3.88 5.37
C VAL A 146 27.59 -5.27 4.88
N ASP A 147 28.85 -5.48 4.51
CA ASP A 147 29.30 -6.78 4.06
C ASP A 147 29.20 -7.74 5.25
N LYS A 148 28.32 -8.72 5.09
CA LYS A 148 28.06 -9.75 6.09
C LYS A 148 28.49 -11.04 5.43
N PRO A 149 29.72 -11.53 5.66
CA PRO A 149 30.26 -12.68 4.95
C PRO A 149 29.43 -13.96 5.19
N TRP A 150 28.73 -14.04 6.32
CA TRP A 150 27.78 -15.11 6.64
C TRP A 150 26.39 -14.95 6.00
N PHE A 151 26.09 -13.81 5.36
CA PHE A 151 24.80 -13.48 4.74
C PHE A 151 24.92 -13.38 3.21
N ASP A 152 25.30 -14.51 2.62
CA ASP A 152 25.42 -14.69 1.18
C ASP A 152 24.07 -14.72 0.45
N GLU A 153 24.14 -14.95 -0.87
CA GLU A 153 22.97 -14.99 -1.74
C GLU A 153 21.98 -16.11 -1.35
N GLU A 154 22.48 -17.27 -0.91
CA GLU A 154 21.66 -18.38 -0.43
C GLU A 154 20.85 -17.98 0.81
N CYS A 155 21.50 -17.32 1.77
CA CYS A 155 20.86 -16.70 2.94
C CYS A 155 19.81 -15.66 2.54
N ARG A 156 20.08 -14.81 1.53
CA ARG A 156 19.13 -13.79 1.04
C ARG A 156 17.88 -14.42 0.45
N PHE A 157 18.03 -15.39 -0.46
CA PHE A 157 16.90 -16.07 -1.10
C PHE A 157 16.04 -16.81 -0.08
N ALA A 158 16.66 -17.58 0.82
CA ALA A 158 15.94 -18.31 1.86
C ALA A 158 15.14 -17.35 2.78
N ARG A 159 15.74 -16.22 3.17
CA ARG A 159 15.07 -15.19 3.97
C ARG A 159 13.92 -14.52 3.22
N GLN A 160 14.10 -14.20 1.93
CA GLN A 160 13.08 -13.58 1.09
C GLN A 160 11.88 -14.52 0.91
N ASN A 161 12.12 -15.79 0.60
CA ASN A 161 11.08 -16.81 0.44
C ASN A 161 10.29 -17.00 1.72
N TYR A 162 10.96 -17.16 2.87
CA TYR A 162 10.30 -17.25 4.17
C TYR A 162 9.40 -16.04 4.43
N ARG A 163 9.91 -14.81 4.22
CA ARG A 163 9.14 -13.57 4.42
C ARG A 163 7.94 -13.47 3.48
N LYS A 164 8.09 -13.84 2.21
CA LYS A 164 7.02 -13.86 1.21
C LYS A 164 5.90 -14.81 1.63
N LEU A 165 6.23 -16.06 1.97
CA LEU A 165 5.24 -17.04 2.44
C LEU A 165 4.55 -16.59 3.75
N LYS A 166 5.31 -16.04 4.70
CA LYS A 166 4.75 -15.54 5.97
C LYS A 166 3.71 -14.42 5.75
N ARG A 167 4.01 -13.47 4.86
CA ARG A 167 3.06 -12.39 4.48
C ARG A 167 1.82 -12.97 3.81
N ASN A 168 1.99 -13.91 2.89
CA ASN A 168 0.88 -14.53 2.15
C ASN A 168 -0.08 -15.28 3.09
N ILE A 169 0.44 -16.03 4.08
CA ILE A 169 -0.41 -16.75 5.04
C ILE A 169 -1.20 -15.81 5.94
N SER A 170 -0.63 -14.65 6.29
CA SER A 170 -1.30 -13.64 7.10
C SER A 170 -2.51 -13.03 6.39
N THR A 171 -2.53 -13.02 5.05
CA THR A 171 -3.65 -12.47 4.27
C THR A 171 -4.64 -13.54 3.85
N LYS A 172 -4.17 -14.73 3.46
CA LYS A 172 -4.97 -15.89 3.05
C LYS A 172 -4.29 -17.15 3.54
N SER A 173 -4.92 -17.91 4.44
CA SER A 173 -4.30 -19.12 5.00
C SER A 173 -4.91 -20.38 4.39
N SER A 174 -4.08 -21.19 3.73
CA SER A 174 -4.39 -22.57 3.31
C SER A 174 -3.52 -23.58 4.07
N VAL A 175 -4.01 -24.82 4.22
CA VAL A 175 -3.26 -25.94 4.82
C VAL A 175 -1.93 -26.17 4.07
N GLN A 176 -1.97 -26.18 2.74
CA GLN A 176 -0.78 -26.32 1.90
C GLN A 176 0.23 -25.19 2.14
N GLN A 177 -0.26 -23.95 2.27
CA GLN A 177 0.62 -22.81 2.54
C GLN A 177 1.26 -22.91 3.93
N LYS A 178 0.53 -23.36 4.95
CA LYS A 178 1.08 -23.60 6.29
C LYS A 178 2.16 -24.70 6.28
N GLN A 179 1.96 -25.77 5.52
CA GLN A 179 2.96 -26.81 5.32
C GLN A 179 4.20 -26.27 4.61
N ASN A 180 4.01 -25.53 3.51
CA ASN A 180 5.11 -24.89 2.77
C ASN A 180 5.90 -23.91 3.65
N LEU A 181 5.24 -23.14 4.53
CA LEU A 181 5.92 -22.28 5.49
C LEU A 181 6.76 -23.09 6.47
N ARG A 182 6.25 -24.21 7.01
CA ARG A 182 7.02 -25.08 7.92
C ARG A 182 8.29 -25.61 7.24
N LEU A 183 8.19 -26.08 5.99
CA LEU A 183 9.35 -26.53 5.22
C LEU A 183 10.33 -25.39 4.96
N THR A 184 9.85 -24.24 4.50
CA THR A 184 10.69 -23.07 4.21
C THR A 184 11.41 -22.55 5.46
N VAL A 185 10.76 -22.60 6.64
CA VAL A 185 11.38 -22.26 7.93
C VAL A 185 12.52 -23.21 8.27
N LYS A 186 12.32 -24.53 8.09
CA LYS A 186 13.38 -25.52 8.34
C LYS A 186 14.58 -25.27 7.42
N THR A 187 14.33 -25.07 6.13
CA THR A 187 15.39 -24.77 5.15
C THR A 187 16.13 -23.49 5.50
N TYR A 188 15.41 -22.40 5.82
CA TYR A 188 16.04 -21.14 6.22
C TYR A 188 16.92 -21.29 7.47
N LYS A 189 16.43 -21.98 8.51
CA LYS A 189 17.23 -22.25 9.73
C LYS A 189 18.47 -23.09 9.42
N LYS A 190 18.35 -24.10 8.57
CA LYS A 190 19.48 -24.96 8.16
C LYS A 190 20.56 -24.16 7.45
N ILE A 191 20.18 -23.30 6.50
CA ILE A 191 21.12 -22.43 5.77
C ILE A 191 21.80 -21.45 6.73
N LEU A 192 21.04 -20.83 7.62
CA LEU A 192 21.58 -19.89 8.61
C LEU A 192 22.62 -20.57 9.53
N ASN A 193 22.29 -21.74 10.06
CA ASN A 193 23.18 -22.50 10.94
C ASN A 193 24.44 -23.05 10.24
N LYS A 194 24.46 -23.14 8.91
CA LYS A 194 25.65 -23.54 8.14
C LYS A 194 26.68 -22.40 8.03
N LYS A 195 26.24 -21.16 8.24
CA LYS A 195 27.00 -19.94 7.92
C LYS A 195 27.39 -19.12 9.16
N ILE A 196 26.80 -19.42 10.31
CA ILE A 196 27.15 -18.90 11.64
C ILE A 196 28.09 -19.91 12.28
#